data_AF-A0A7S3FSZ9-F1
#
_entry.id   AF-A0A7S3FSZ9-F1
#
_cell.length_a   1.000
_cell.length_b   1.000
_cell.length_c   1.000
_cell.angle_alpha   90.00
_cell.angle_beta   90.00
_cell.angle_gamma   90.00
#
_symmetry.space_group_name_H-M   'P 1'
#
loop_
_entity.id
_entity.type
_entity.pdbx_description
1 polymer ?
#
loop_
_entity_poly.entity_id
_entity_poly.type
_entity_poly.pdbx_seq_one_letter_code
_entity_poly.pdbx_strand_id
1 'polypeptide(L)'
;VSSLLVKDPSGRISAREALSHPWLAAEGERDAGGLLEDEPALEESLVCRLQRFGLYSKLKQALLQKAVVHMNLLERQDEEVKSVTSFLDSLDYSKSGTVRVDDLVWMLSSGGYDLETEEWTQICEQIDADSHDTLRVRDLAPMLVDWPKVQGKDTWRAWVEDMFSSISKTCDVITLD
;
A
#
# COMPACT_ATOMS: atom_id res chain seq x y z
N VAL A 1 14.11 -24.36 -25.41
CA VAL A 1 13.54 -25.73 -25.32
C VAL A 1 14.37 -26.78 -26.03
N SER A 2 14.85 -26.55 -27.27
CA SER A 2 15.65 -27.53 -28.04
C SER A 2 16.90 -28.06 -27.31
N SER A 3 17.55 -27.23 -26.49
CA SER A 3 18.76 -27.60 -25.74
C SER A 3 18.52 -28.49 -24.51
N LEU A 4 17.27 -28.57 -24.01
CA LEU A 4 16.88 -29.45 -22.88
C LEU A 4 16.59 -30.88 -23.33
N LEU A 5 16.15 -31.04 -24.59
CA LEU A 5 15.69 -32.31 -25.16
C LEU A 5 16.75 -32.97 -26.06
N VAL A 6 18.03 -32.72 -25.79
CA VAL A 6 19.13 -33.38 -26.50
C VAL A 6 19.20 -34.85 -26.09
N LYS A 7 19.10 -35.74 -27.08
CA LYS A 7 19.07 -37.20 -26.89
C LYS A 7 20.39 -37.73 -26.33
N ASP A 8 21.50 -37.12 -26.73
CA ASP A 8 22.82 -37.39 -26.18
C ASP A 8 23.01 -36.71 -24.80
N PRO A 9 23.32 -37.47 -23.72
CA PRO A 9 23.48 -36.89 -22.38
C PRO A 9 24.64 -35.90 -22.26
N SER A 10 25.71 -36.09 -23.03
CA SER A 10 26.91 -35.24 -22.96
C SER A 10 26.73 -33.87 -23.61
N GLY A 11 25.79 -33.74 -24.54
CA GLY A 11 25.40 -32.47 -25.17
C GLY A 11 24.19 -31.80 -24.52
N ARG A 12 23.63 -32.36 -23.44
CA ARG A 12 22.48 -31.81 -22.73
C ARG A 12 22.95 -30.73 -21.75
N ILE A 13 22.32 -29.57 -21.81
CA ILE A 13 22.62 -28.47 -20.89
C ILE A 13 22.37 -28.89 -19.45
N SER A 14 23.18 -28.36 -18.52
CA SER A 14 22.99 -28.60 -17.10
C SER A 14 21.75 -27.85 -16.57
N ALA A 15 21.16 -28.32 -15.48
CA ALA A 15 20.01 -27.64 -14.85
C ALA A 15 20.33 -26.19 -14.49
N ARG A 16 21.58 -25.90 -14.11
CA ARG A 16 22.05 -24.54 -13.79
C ARG A 16 22.05 -23.63 -15.02
N GLU A 17 22.49 -24.13 -16.16
CA GLU A 17 22.50 -23.37 -17.42
C GLU A 17 21.08 -23.19 -17.98
N ALA A 18 20.20 -24.17 -17.77
CA ALA A 18 18.80 -24.07 -18.13
C ALA A 18 18.06 -22.94 -17.38
N LEU A 19 18.37 -22.75 -16.09
CA LEU A 19 17.81 -21.67 -15.27
C LEU A 19 18.26 -20.27 -15.72
N SER A 20 19.40 -20.16 -16.40
CA SER A 20 19.89 -18.90 -16.96
C SER A 20 19.34 -18.59 -18.37
N HIS A 21 18.39 -19.37 -18.88
CA HIS A 21 17.88 -19.18 -20.24
C HIS A 21 16.95 -17.95 -20.33
N PRO A 22 17.09 -17.07 -21.36
CA PRO A 22 16.30 -15.84 -21.49
C PRO A 22 14.78 -16.02 -21.48
N TRP A 23 14.29 -17.20 -21.86
CA TRP A 23 12.87 -17.56 -21.79
C TRP A 23 12.32 -17.49 -20.35
N LEU A 24 13.10 -17.89 -19.33
CA LEU A 24 12.70 -17.72 -17.93
C LEU A 24 12.79 -16.26 -17.46
N ALA A 25 13.72 -15.48 -18.02
CA ALA A 25 13.86 -14.06 -17.68
C ALA A 25 12.73 -13.20 -18.27
N ALA A 26 12.16 -13.60 -19.42
CA ALA A 26 11.13 -12.84 -20.11
C ALA A 26 9.69 -13.13 -19.65
N GLU A 27 9.43 -14.21 -18.90
CA GLU A 27 8.10 -14.52 -18.35
C GLU A 27 7.85 -13.92 -16.95
N GLY A 28 8.85 -13.29 -16.33
CA GLY A 28 8.69 -12.60 -15.04
C GLY A 28 7.92 -11.27 -15.08
N GLU A 29 7.61 -10.74 -16.28
CA GLU A 29 6.99 -9.40 -16.45
C GLU A 29 5.53 -9.42 -16.93
N ARG A 30 4.88 -10.59 -17.05
CA ARG A 30 3.53 -10.67 -17.64
C ARG A 30 2.39 -11.17 -16.77
N ASP A 31 2.63 -11.53 -15.53
CA ASP A 31 1.57 -11.84 -14.57
C ASP A 31 1.62 -10.86 -13.40
N ALA A 32 1.04 -9.66 -13.60
CA ALA A 32 0.68 -8.73 -12.54
C ALA A 32 -0.48 -9.32 -11.70
N GLY A 33 -0.17 -10.37 -10.94
CA GLY A 33 -1.16 -11.14 -10.21
C GLY A 33 -0.58 -12.29 -9.39
N GLY A 34 0.39 -12.02 -8.51
CA GLY A 34 0.68 -12.91 -7.38
C GLY A 34 2.16 -13.24 -7.13
N LEU A 35 2.69 -12.61 -6.09
CA LEU A 35 3.64 -13.14 -5.09
C LEU A 35 4.84 -13.98 -5.58
N LEU A 36 6.02 -13.35 -5.67
CA LEU A 36 7.34 -13.95 -5.44
C LEU A 36 8.22 -12.81 -4.85
N GLU A 37 8.34 -12.62 -3.54
CA GLU A 37 9.37 -13.23 -2.68
C GLU A 37 10.74 -13.39 -3.36
N ASP A 38 11.45 -12.27 -3.57
CA ASP A 38 12.91 -12.12 -3.39
C ASP A 38 13.40 -10.69 -3.72
N GLU A 39 12.79 -9.68 -3.10
CA GLU A 39 13.38 -8.35 -2.98
C GLU A 39 13.28 -7.89 -1.52
N PRO A 40 14.28 -7.16 -0.99
CA PRO A 40 14.34 -6.84 0.43
C PRO A 40 13.09 -6.07 0.83
N ALA A 41 12.27 -6.71 1.66
CA ALA A 41 10.98 -6.24 2.16
C ALA A 41 11.10 -5.07 3.18
N LEU A 42 11.81 -4.01 2.79
CA LEU A 42 12.08 -2.82 3.58
C LEU A 42 12.23 -1.60 2.66
N GLU A 43 11.19 -1.31 1.87
CA GLU A 43 10.73 0.02 1.40
C GLU A 43 9.72 -0.18 0.26
N GLU A 44 8.55 -0.76 0.57
CA GLU A 44 7.41 -0.58 -0.34
C GLU A 44 7.14 0.93 -0.36
N SER A 45 7.37 1.55 -1.51
CA SER A 45 7.21 3.00 -1.71
C SER A 45 5.87 3.46 -1.14
N LEU A 46 5.84 4.67 -0.58
CA LEU A 46 4.60 5.32 -0.13
C LEU A 46 3.51 5.30 -1.22
N VAL A 47 3.93 5.35 -2.49
CA VAL A 47 3.05 5.23 -3.65
C VAL A 47 2.48 3.83 -3.82
N CYS A 48 3.29 2.78 -3.71
CA CYS A 48 2.79 1.40 -3.74
C CYS A 48 1.75 1.16 -2.64
N ARG A 49 1.97 1.75 -1.45
CA ARG A 49 0.99 1.67 -0.35
C ARG A 49 -0.31 2.41 -0.68
N LEU A 50 -0.20 3.58 -1.31
CA LEU A 50 -1.35 4.38 -1.78
C LEU A 50 -2.16 3.64 -2.85
N GLN A 51 -1.51 3.11 -3.88
CA GLN A 51 -2.13 2.29 -4.93
C GLN A 51 -2.79 1.04 -4.33
N ARG A 52 -2.10 0.33 -3.44
CA ARG A 52 -2.64 -0.85 -2.76
C ARG A 52 -3.89 -0.53 -1.96
N PHE A 53 -3.89 0.59 -1.23
CA PHE A 53 -5.07 1.03 -0.52
C PHE A 53 -6.23 1.30 -1.47
N GLY A 54 -5.93 1.83 -2.66
CA GLY A 54 -6.93 2.05 -3.68
C GLY A 54 -7.53 0.81 -4.32
N LEU A 55 -6.81 -0.31 -4.33
CA LEU A 55 -7.34 -1.60 -4.77
C LEU A 55 -8.24 -2.28 -3.72
N TYR A 56 -8.32 -1.76 -2.49
CA TYR A 56 -9.17 -2.34 -1.45
C TYR A 56 -10.65 -2.06 -1.68
N SER A 57 -11.51 -3.00 -1.27
CA SER A 57 -12.95 -2.78 -1.29
C SER A 57 -13.35 -1.62 -0.37
N LYS A 58 -14.43 -0.90 -0.71
CA LYS A 58 -14.93 0.24 0.07
C LYS A 58 -15.14 -0.09 1.56
N LEU A 59 -15.62 -1.31 1.86
CA LEU A 59 -15.73 -1.79 3.24
C LEU A 59 -14.36 -1.90 3.93
N LYS A 60 -13.36 -2.47 3.25
CA LYS A 60 -12.00 -2.58 3.79
C LYS A 60 -11.39 -1.20 4.00
N GLN A 61 -11.56 -0.28 3.06
CA GLN A 61 -11.09 1.11 3.19
C GLN A 61 -11.70 1.78 4.42
N ALA A 62 -13.03 1.72 4.59
CA ALA A 62 -13.73 2.28 5.75
C ALA A 62 -13.24 1.68 7.08
N LEU A 63 -13.10 0.35 7.14
CA LEU A 63 -12.64 -0.32 8.35
C LEU A 63 -11.21 0.05 8.70
N LEU A 64 -10.31 0.16 7.71
CA LEU A 64 -8.93 0.57 7.93
C LEU A 64 -8.82 2.02 8.38
N GLN A 65 -9.64 2.92 7.83
CA GLN A 65 -9.76 4.31 8.31
C GLN A 65 -10.19 4.35 9.78
N LYS A 66 -11.28 3.65 10.13
CA LYS A 66 -11.76 3.58 11.52
C LYS A 66 -10.74 2.92 12.46
N ALA A 67 -10.02 1.92 11.97
CA ALA A 67 -8.98 1.24 12.73
C ALA A 67 -7.83 2.18 13.13
N VAL A 68 -7.40 3.09 12.24
CA VAL A 68 -6.37 4.09 12.59
C VAL A 68 -6.80 4.97 13.76
N VAL A 69 -8.04 5.46 13.74
CA VAL A 69 -8.60 6.31 14.80
C VAL A 69 -8.78 5.52 16.09
N HIS A 70 -9.41 4.34 16.03
CA HIS A 70 -9.72 3.55 17.22
C HIS A 70 -8.47 3.05 17.94
N MET A 71 -7.44 2.66 17.19
CA MET A 71 -6.21 2.13 17.76
C MET A 71 -5.19 3.21 18.13
N ASN A 72 -5.53 4.50 17.93
CA ASN A 72 -4.59 5.62 18.01
C ASN A 72 -3.28 5.30 17.30
N LEU A 73 -3.34 4.67 16.11
CA LEU A 73 -2.16 4.12 15.44
C LEU A 73 -1.07 5.17 15.30
N LEU A 74 -1.46 6.41 14.94
CA LEU A 74 -0.57 7.56 14.77
C LEU A 74 0.14 8.03 16.05
N GLU A 75 -0.36 7.68 17.23
CA GLU A 75 0.22 8.10 18.52
C GLU A 75 1.16 7.03 19.10
N ARG A 76 1.31 5.89 18.42
CA ARG A 76 2.13 4.78 18.90
C ARG A 76 3.61 5.03 18.62
N GLN A 77 4.46 4.62 19.56
CA GLN A 77 5.92 4.73 19.44
C GLN A 77 6.55 3.69 18.50
N ASP A 78 5.76 3.02 17.67
CA ASP A 78 6.28 2.10 16.66
C ASP A 78 7.08 2.89 15.62
N GLU A 79 8.31 2.48 15.34
CA GLU A 79 9.19 3.18 14.37
C GLU A 79 8.54 3.33 12.98
N GLU A 80 7.74 2.35 12.57
CA GLU A 80 7.01 2.38 11.29
C GLU A 80 5.95 3.48 11.26
N VAL A 81 5.24 3.69 12.36
CA VAL A 81 4.24 4.76 12.47
C VAL A 81 4.94 6.12 12.53
N LYS A 82 6.07 6.22 13.24
CA LYS A 82 6.84 7.47 13.32
C LYS A 82 7.33 7.95 11.96
N SER A 83 7.72 7.02 11.08
CA SER A 83 8.09 7.34 9.69
C SER A 83 6.90 7.93 8.93
N VAL A 84 5.73 7.29 9.04
CA VAL A 84 4.49 7.77 8.39
C VAL A 84 4.06 9.12 8.94
N THR A 85 4.10 9.33 10.26
CA THR A 85 3.73 10.62 10.87
C THR A 85 4.71 11.72 10.46
N SER A 86 6.00 11.44 10.41
CA SER A 86 7.00 12.41 9.97
C SER A 86 6.82 12.81 8.51
N PHE A 87 6.43 11.85 7.66
CA PHE A 87 6.08 12.14 6.26
C PHE A 87 4.81 13.00 6.16
N LEU A 88 3.76 12.66 6.91
CA LEU A 88 2.54 13.46 6.98
C LEU A 88 2.80 14.88 7.50
N ASP A 89 3.68 15.03 8.48
CA ASP A 89 4.09 16.35 8.98
C ASP A 89 4.90 17.13 7.93
N SER A 90 5.69 16.45 7.10
CA SER A 90 6.41 17.08 5.99
C SER A 90 5.49 17.54 4.86
N LEU A 91 4.35 16.86 4.71
CA LEU A 91 3.30 17.19 3.74
C LEU A 91 2.53 18.44 4.17
N ASP A 92 2.33 18.65 5.47
CA ASP A 92 1.67 19.83 6.02
C ASP A 92 2.64 20.97 6.33
N TYR A 93 3.28 21.53 5.30
CA TYR A 93 4.18 22.68 5.44
C TYR A 93 3.51 23.88 6.13
N SER A 94 2.19 24.03 5.96
CA SER A 94 1.41 25.15 6.49
C SER A 94 0.85 24.93 7.90
N LYS A 95 0.98 23.72 8.47
CA LYS A 95 0.33 23.30 9.72
C LYS A 95 -1.18 23.54 9.74
N SER A 96 -1.82 23.46 8.58
CA SER A 96 -3.26 23.69 8.42
C SER A 96 -4.08 22.46 8.81
N GLY A 97 -3.44 21.28 8.90
CA GLY A 97 -4.09 19.99 9.02
C GLY A 97 -4.69 19.47 7.70
N THR A 98 -4.52 20.21 6.60
CA THR A 98 -5.02 19.86 5.26
C THR A 98 -3.95 20.03 4.20
N VAL A 99 -3.95 19.14 3.20
CA VAL A 99 -3.06 19.18 2.05
C VAL A 99 -3.87 19.33 0.77
N ARG A 100 -3.41 20.16 -0.16
CA ARG A 100 -4.03 20.27 -1.48
C ARG A 100 -3.65 19.07 -2.33
N VAL A 101 -4.58 18.56 -3.13
CA VAL A 101 -4.33 17.41 -4.01
C VAL A 101 -3.12 17.68 -4.93
N ASP A 102 -3.07 18.86 -5.54
CA ASP A 102 -1.96 19.27 -6.42
C ASP A 102 -0.60 19.25 -5.71
N ASP A 103 -0.55 19.62 -4.43
CA ASP A 103 0.70 19.64 -3.65
C ASP A 103 1.17 18.22 -3.31
N LEU A 104 0.22 17.32 -3.00
CA LEU A 104 0.50 15.90 -2.80
C LEU A 104 1.04 15.24 -4.07
N VAL A 105 0.44 15.55 -5.23
CA VAL A 105 0.90 15.08 -6.55
C VAL A 105 2.31 15.57 -6.82
N TRP A 106 2.54 16.87 -6.66
CA TRP A 106 3.86 17.47 -6.88
C TRP A 106 4.92 16.88 -5.94
N MET A 107 4.59 16.60 -4.68
CA MET A 107 5.51 16.00 -3.72
C MET A 107 5.88 14.56 -4.08
N LEU A 108 4.92 13.74 -4.51
CA LEU A 108 5.21 12.36 -4.91
C LEU A 108 5.99 12.31 -6.24
N SER A 109 5.67 13.18 -7.20
CA SER A 109 6.47 13.34 -8.42
C SER A 109 7.90 13.83 -8.13
N SER A 110 8.06 14.80 -7.23
CA SER A 110 9.39 15.29 -6.79
C SER A 110 10.17 14.24 -6.00
N GLY A 111 9.46 13.32 -5.33
CA GLY A 111 10.02 12.14 -4.66
C GLY A 111 10.48 11.03 -5.61
N GLY A 112 10.34 11.21 -6.92
CA GLY A 112 10.77 10.25 -7.94
C GLY A 112 9.70 9.23 -8.35
N TYR A 113 8.43 9.46 -8.00
CA TYR A 113 7.33 8.58 -8.37
C TYR A 113 6.50 9.21 -9.48
N ASP A 114 6.60 8.64 -10.68
CA ASP A 114 5.82 9.07 -11.85
C ASP A 114 4.57 8.17 -11.93
N LEU A 115 3.42 8.74 -11.57
CA LEU A 115 2.11 8.10 -11.59
C LEU A 115 1.29 8.71 -12.72
N GLU A 116 0.53 7.90 -13.45
CA GLU A 116 -0.35 8.40 -14.50
C GLU A 116 -1.50 9.24 -13.91
N THR A 117 -1.97 10.23 -14.66
CA THR A 117 -3.04 11.15 -14.20
C THR A 117 -4.34 10.41 -13.84
N GLU A 118 -4.64 9.29 -14.50
CA GLU A 118 -5.80 8.45 -14.16
C GLU A 118 -5.64 7.76 -12.79
N GLU A 119 -4.45 7.28 -12.46
CA GLU A 119 -4.17 6.65 -11.16
C GLU A 119 -4.32 7.67 -10.03
N TRP A 120 -3.81 8.89 -10.25
CA TRP A 120 -4.01 10.00 -9.33
C TRP A 120 -5.48 10.33 -9.13
N THR A 121 -6.25 10.37 -10.21
CA THR A 121 -7.69 10.67 -10.13
C THR A 121 -8.41 9.58 -9.33
N GLN A 122 -8.09 8.30 -9.56
CA GLN A 122 -8.67 7.20 -8.79
C GLN A 122 -8.31 7.26 -7.31
N ILE A 123 -7.04 7.53 -7.00
CA ILE A 123 -6.57 7.68 -5.62
C ILE A 123 -7.29 8.87 -4.96
N CYS A 124 -7.41 10.00 -5.66
CA CYS A 124 -8.08 11.20 -5.13
C CYS A 124 -9.57 10.96 -4.91
N GLU A 125 -10.29 10.37 -5.86
CA GLU A 125 -11.71 9.99 -5.71
C GLU A 125 -11.96 9.01 -4.55
N GLN A 126 -10.94 8.25 -4.15
CA GLN A 126 -11.03 7.33 -3.02
C GLN A 126 -10.69 7.97 -1.69
N ILE A 127 -9.82 8.97 -1.67
CA ILE A 127 -9.54 9.77 -0.46
C ILE A 127 -10.66 10.78 -0.22
N ASP A 128 -11.16 11.37 -1.30
CA ASP A 128 -12.10 12.49 -1.30
C ASP A 128 -13.28 12.16 -2.19
N ALA A 129 -14.25 11.47 -1.59
CA ALA A 129 -15.53 11.19 -2.22
C ALA A 129 -16.38 12.46 -2.43
N ASP A 130 -16.08 13.54 -1.71
CA ASP A 130 -16.87 14.78 -1.65
C ASP A 130 -16.33 15.92 -2.53
N SER A 131 -15.29 15.66 -3.34
CA SER A 131 -14.69 16.65 -4.25
C SER A 131 -14.17 17.91 -3.54
N HIS A 132 -13.59 17.73 -2.35
CA HIS A 132 -12.78 18.72 -1.70
C HIS A 132 -11.37 18.76 -2.31
N ASP A 133 -11.05 19.86 -3.00
CA ASP A 133 -9.68 20.21 -3.46
C ASP A 133 -8.58 20.15 -2.36
N THR A 134 -8.97 19.90 -1.11
CA THR A 134 -8.14 19.75 0.08
C THR A 134 -8.46 18.46 0.84
N LEU A 135 -7.45 17.66 1.12
CA LEU A 135 -7.51 16.42 1.88
C LEU A 135 -7.08 16.65 3.33
N ARG A 136 -7.73 16.01 4.30
CA ARG A 136 -7.22 16.03 5.69
C ARG A 136 -6.01 15.12 5.78
N VAL A 137 -4.93 15.62 6.35
CA VAL A 137 -3.65 14.88 6.48
C VAL A 137 -3.83 13.58 7.27
N ARG A 138 -4.73 13.58 8.26
CA ARG A 138 -5.08 12.38 9.03
C ARG A 138 -5.81 11.30 8.22
N ASP A 139 -6.56 11.69 7.20
CA ASP A 139 -7.32 10.74 6.37
C ASP A 139 -6.40 10.02 5.36
N LEU A 140 -5.22 10.58 5.09
CA LEU A 140 -4.15 9.94 4.31
C LEU A 140 -3.39 8.88 5.10
N ALA A 141 -3.35 8.98 6.43
CA ALA A 141 -2.64 8.03 7.30
C ALA A 141 -2.95 6.55 6.99
N PRO A 142 -4.21 6.10 6.92
CA PRO A 142 -4.51 4.70 6.60
C PRO A 142 -3.97 4.27 5.23
N MET A 143 -3.70 5.17 4.30
CA MET A 143 -3.16 4.78 2.99
C MET A 143 -1.65 4.57 3.02
N LEU A 144 -0.97 5.28 3.93
CA LEU A 144 0.49 5.23 4.06
C LEU A 144 0.98 4.18 5.05
N VAL A 145 0.09 3.64 5.88
CA VAL A 145 0.40 2.56 6.83
C VAL A 145 0.67 1.24 6.09
N ASP A 146 1.72 0.55 6.54
CA ASP A 146 2.06 -0.79 6.06
C ASP A 146 1.12 -1.85 6.67
N TRP A 147 -0.06 -2.00 6.07
CA TRP A 147 -1.08 -2.92 6.58
C TRP A 147 -0.67 -4.39 6.65
N PRO A 148 0.04 -4.99 5.67
CA PRO A 148 0.52 -6.37 5.82
C PRO A 148 1.35 -6.59 7.08
N LYS A 149 2.24 -5.65 7.42
CA LYS A 149 3.01 -5.73 8.66
C LYS A 149 2.15 -5.55 9.90
N VAL A 150 1.22 -4.59 9.90
CA VAL A 150 0.29 -4.38 11.01
C VAL A 150 -0.63 -5.58 11.22
N GLN A 151 -1.11 -6.20 10.14
CA GLN A 151 -2.00 -7.36 10.14
C GLN A 151 -1.28 -8.66 10.51
N GLY A 152 0.02 -8.74 10.26
CA GLY A 152 0.88 -9.85 10.67
C GLY A 152 1.17 -9.89 12.18
N LYS A 153 0.87 -8.83 12.94
CA LYS A 153 1.05 -8.81 14.40
C LYS A 153 -0.01 -9.68 15.08
N ASP A 154 0.38 -10.45 16.09
CA ASP A 154 -0.53 -11.29 16.89
C ASP A 154 -1.66 -10.47 17.56
N THR A 155 -1.41 -9.19 17.82
CA THR A 155 -2.37 -8.25 18.41
C THR A 155 -3.46 -7.80 17.45
N TRP A 156 -3.29 -7.99 16.13
CA TRP A 156 -4.23 -7.54 15.11
C TRP A 156 -5.65 -8.09 15.34
N ARG A 157 -5.78 -9.38 15.66
CA ARG A 157 -7.08 -10.02 15.89
C ARG A 157 -7.83 -9.39 17.06
N ALA A 158 -7.14 -9.19 18.19
CA ALA A 158 -7.73 -8.57 19.37
C ALA A 158 -8.21 -7.14 19.07
N TRP A 159 -7.47 -6.40 18.24
CA TRP A 159 -7.87 -5.05 17.83
C TRP A 159 -9.09 -5.02 16.93
N VAL A 160 -9.16 -5.94 15.96
CA VAL A 160 -10.33 -6.05 15.08
C VAL A 160 -11.57 -6.43 15.88
N GLU A 161 -11.45 -7.34 16.85
CA GLU A 161 -12.55 -7.70 17.75
C GLU A 161 -13.01 -6.54 18.63
N ASP A 162 -12.08 -5.78 19.19
CA ASP A 162 -12.39 -4.60 20.01
C ASP A 162 -13.07 -3.51 19.18
N MET A 163 -12.51 -3.19 18.01
CA MET A 163 -13.10 -2.24 17.06
C MET A 163 -14.50 -2.68 16.61
N PHE A 164 -14.69 -3.97 16.28
CA PHE A 164 -15.99 -4.49 15.89
C PHE A 164 -16.99 -4.41 17.05
N SER A 165 -16.57 -4.74 18.27
CA SER A 165 -17.40 -4.60 19.47
C SER A 165 -17.80 -3.15 19.71
N SER A 166 -16.86 -2.21 19.53
CA SER A 166 -17.11 -0.77 19.62
C SER A 166 -18.16 -0.33 18.60
N ILE A 167 -17.95 -0.62 17.32
CA ILE A 167 -18.89 -0.29 16.23
C ILE A 167 -20.28 -0.92 16.48
N SER A 168 -20.31 -2.16 16.96
CA SER A 168 -21.58 -2.86 17.27
C SER A 168 -22.37 -2.23 18.42
N LYS A 169 -21.68 -1.57 19.36
CA LYS A 169 -22.31 -0.90 20.51
C LYS A 169 -22.80 0.50 20.17
N THR A 170 -22.07 1.22 19.33
CA THR A 170 -22.43 2.59 18.95
C THR A 170 -23.62 2.62 17.99
N CYS A 171 -23.96 1.49 17.32
CA CYS A 171 -24.91 1.46 16.20
C CYS A 171 -24.58 2.52 15.13
N ASP A 172 -23.33 2.98 15.07
CA ASP A 172 -22.88 3.90 14.06
C ASP A 172 -22.99 3.14 12.74
N VAL A 173 -23.85 3.64 11.87
CA VAL A 173 -23.79 3.28 10.46
C VAL A 173 -22.36 3.58 10.04
N ILE A 174 -21.69 2.63 9.38
CA ILE A 174 -20.41 2.89 8.74
C ILE A 174 -20.70 3.86 7.60
N THR A 175 -20.85 5.14 7.94
CA THR A 175 -20.93 6.22 6.97
C THR A 175 -19.51 6.41 6.46
N LEU A 176 -19.36 6.12 5.17
CA LEU A 176 -18.31 6.70 4.35
C LEU A 176 -18.76 8.15 4.14
N ASP A 177 -18.53 9.01 5.13
CA ASP A 177 -18.57 10.46 4.94
C ASP A 177 -17.23 10.88 4.33
#